data_AF-A0AAN8ISC7-F1
#
_entry.id   AF-A0AAN8ISC7-F1
#
_cell.length_a   1.000
_cell.length_b   1.000
_cell.length_c   1.000
_cell.angle_alpha   90.00
_cell.angle_beta   90.00
_cell.angle_gamma   90.00
#
_symmetry.space_group_name_H-M   'P 1'
#
loop_
_entity.id
_entity.type
_entity.pdbx_description
1 polymer ?
#
loop_
_entity_poly.entity_id
_entity_poly.type
_entity_poly.pdbx_seq_one_letter_code
_entity_poly.pdbx_strand_id
1 'polypeptide(L)'
;MFPRPVALCALFLWNVIIHVNAERERSGMKPPMDRLQPQRGSNKAIRNMLFASKLWLTSDQATSLNALQLKGDTDGVVRGLTDFYRGLRDKSRASLRVQSTCRAILSDEVGQGGVEELVSMKAKVVPTPELVAKLNSLFGKVRNSDVTAIQPLCVAAYEDSHVPTANDSQRLRRHVENAAAA
;
A
#
# COMPACT_ATOMS: atom_id res chain seq x y z
N MET A 1 72.83 -11.36 -49.93
CA MET A 1 72.29 -10.88 -51.22
C MET A 1 70.76 -10.94 -51.13
N PHE A 2 70.07 -9.80 -51.25
CA PHE A 2 68.60 -9.62 -51.22
C PHE A 2 67.90 -10.34 -52.41
N PRO A 3 66.53 -10.43 -52.52
CA PRO A 3 65.45 -10.21 -51.54
C PRO A 3 64.31 -11.30 -51.52
N ARG A 4 63.46 -11.20 -50.47
CA ARG A 4 62.03 -11.53 -50.27
C ARG A 4 61.24 -12.42 -51.27
N PRO A 5 60.46 -13.41 -50.78
CA PRO A 5 59.30 -13.96 -51.47
C PRO A 5 57.95 -13.41 -50.95
N VAL A 6 56.98 -13.51 -51.86
CA VAL A 6 55.56 -13.15 -51.85
C VAL A 6 54.73 -14.04 -50.90
N ALA A 7 53.75 -13.46 -50.20
CA ALA A 7 52.50 -14.10 -49.71
C ALA A 7 51.69 -13.02 -48.94
N LEU A 8 50.74 -12.24 -49.48
CA LEU A 8 49.47 -12.63 -50.11
C LEU A 8 48.82 -13.84 -49.43
N CYS A 9 48.30 -13.65 -48.21
CA CYS A 9 47.17 -14.46 -47.71
C CYS A 9 46.47 -13.96 -46.42
N ALA A 10 46.94 -12.90 -45.74
CA ALA A 10 46.46 -12.58 -44.39
C ALA A 10 45.68 -11.26 -44.23
N LEU A 11 45.06 -10.72 -45.29
CA LEU A 11 44.32 -9.44 -45.21
C LEU A 11 42.84 -9.52 -45.59
N PHE A 12 42.30 -10.70 -45.88
CA PHE A 12 40.87 -10.85 -46.24
C PHE A 12 39.95 -11.32 -45.11
N LEU A 13 40.45 -11.46 -43.87
CA LEU A 13 39.64 -11.83 -42.70
C LEU A 13 39.30 -10.67 -41.75
N TRP A 14 39.66 -9.42 -42.08
CA TRP A 14 39.23 -8.26 -41.27
C TRP A 14 37.96 -7.57 -41.80
N ASN A 15 37.61 -7.71 -43.09
CA ASN A 15 36.56 -6.89 -43.69
C ASN A 15 35.10 -7.43 -43.61
N VAL A 16 34.86 -8.60 -42.99
CA VAL A 16 33.48 -9.14 -42.86
C VAL A 16 32.85 -8.88 -41.48
N ILE A 17 33.65 -8.61 -40.44
CA ILE A 17 33.12 -8.42 -39.07
C ILE A 17 32.55 -7.01 -38.85
N ILE A 18 32.95 -6.01 -39.64
CA ILE A 18 32.54 -4.60 -39.40
C ILE A 18 31.15 -4.29 -39.99
N HIS A 19 30.63 -5.08 -40.94
CA HIS A 19 29.38 -4.70 -41.64
C HIS A 19 28.08 -5.31 -41.10
N VAL A 20 28.12 -6.25 -40.16
CA VAL A 20 26.89 -6.87 -39.61
C VAL A 20 26.37 -6.16 -38.35
N ASN A 21 27.15 -5.28 -37.71
CA ASN A 21 26.74 -4.65 -36.45
C ASN A 21 26.16 -3.23 -36.60
N ALA A 22 25.82 -2.82 -37.83
CA ALA A 22 25.42 -1.44 -38.16
C ALA A 22 23.91 -1.25 -38.45
N GLU A 23 23.04 -2.24 -38.20
CA GLU A 23 21.58 -2.12 -38.38
C GLU A 23 20.76 -2.49 -37.12
N ARG A 24 21.19 -2.02 -35.93
CA ARG A 24 20.31 -2.02 -34.73
C ARG A 24 20.04 -0.62 -34.17
N GLU A 25 20.33 0.41 -34.94
CA GLU A 25 20.01 1.82 -34.64
C GLU A 25 18.63 2.19 -35.21
N ARG A 26 17.58 1.48 -34.78
CA ARG A 26 16.19 1.92 -34.99
C ARG A 26 15.34 1.60 -33.77
N SER A 27 15.47 2.40 -32.72
CA SER A 27 14.32 2.83 -31.93
C SER A 27 14.70 4.07 -31.13
N GLY A 28 14.00 5.16 -31.41
CA GLY A 28 14.28 6.50 -30.92
C GLY A 28 14.57 6.57 -29.42
N MET A 29 15.67 7.25 -29.13
CA MET A 29 16.06 7.74 -27.81
C MET A 29 14.87 8.47 -27.17
N LYS A 30 14.17 7.82 -26.24
CA LYS A 30 13.41 8.56 -25.23
C LYS A 30 14.42 9.40 -24.46
N PRO A 31 14.14 10.68 -24.13
CA PRO A 31 15.00 11.43 -23.24
C PRO A 31 15.20 10.60 -21.97
N PRO A 32 16.37 10.68 -21.31
CA PRO A 32 16.54 10.04 -20.02
C PRO A 32 15.41 10.58 -19.16
N MET A 33 14.43 9.73 -18.86
CA MET A 33 13.58 9.94 -17.72
C MET A 33 14.58 10.21 -16.61
N ASP A 34 14.62 11.45 -16.12
CA ASP A 34 15.02 11.68 -14.75
C ASP A 34 14.28 10.58 -14.00
N ARG A 35 15.03 9.56 -13.56
CA ARG A 35 14.56 8.73 -12.48
C ARG A 35 14.39 9.76 -11.39
N LEU A 36 13.18 10.31 -11.28
CA LEU A 36 12.60 10.64 -9.99
C LEU A 36 12.94 9.41 -9.18
N GLN A 37 13.99 9.54 -8.37
CA GLN A 37 14.41 8.49 -7.48
C GLN A 37 13.12 8.11 -6.78
N PRO A 38 12.65 6.85 -6.88
CA PRO A 38 11.51 6.46 -6.08
C PRO A 38 11.94 6.77 -4.67
N GLN A 39 11.26 7.71 -4.00
CA GLN A 39 11.46 8.08 -2.60
C GLN A 39 11.55 6.76 -1.82
N ARG A 40 12.79 6.32 -1.60
CA ARG A 40 13.14 4.93 -1.31
C ARG A 40 13.24 4.84 0.19
N GLY A 41 12.10 4.76 0.86
CA GLY A 41 12.04 4.39 2.27
C GLY A 41 10.86 4.97 3.03
N SER A 42 10.58 6.26 2.90
CA SER A 42 9.72 7.00 3.85
C SER A 42 8.25 7.05 3.46
N ASN A 43 7.68 5.97 2.90
CA ASN A 43 6.23 5.91 2.76
C ASN A 43 5.62 4.50 2.58
N LYS A 44 6.24 3.45 3.11
CA LYS A 44 5.70 2.08 2.92
C LYS A 44 4.29 1.95 3.50
N ALA A 45 4.06 2.52 4.68
CA ALA A 45 2.80 2.42 5.41
C ALA A 45 1.62 3.05 4.64
N ILE A 46 1.77 4.30 4.18
CA ILE A 46 0.68 5.00 3.49
C ILE A 46 0.45 4.41 2.12
N ARG A 47 1.50 3.95 1.41
CA ARG A 47 1.32 3.18 0.17
C ARG A 47 0.50 1.93 0.35
N ASN A 48 0.79 1.16 1.40
CA ASN A 48 0.05 -0.05 1.71
C ASN A 48 -1.42 0.28 2.06
N MET A 49 -1.66 1.36 2.81
CA MET A 49 -3.01 1.81 3.11
C MET A 49 -3.78 2.31 1.89
N LEU A 50 -3.15 3.11 1.04
CA LEU A 50 -3.75 3.57 -0.21
C LEU A 50 -4.05 2.41 -1.17
N PHE A 51 -3.19 1.38 -1.19
CA PHE A 51 -3.50 0.17 -1.95
C PHE A 51 -4.71 -0.57 -1.38
N ALA A 52 -4.77 -0.70 -0.05
CA ALA A 52 -5.86 -1.37 0.65
C ALA A 52 -7.21 -0.66 0.45
N SER A 53 -7.21 0.66 0.28
CA SER A 53 -8.43 1.47 0.13
C SER A 53 -9.05 1.44 -1.26
N LYS A 54 -8.31 1.03 -2.30
CA LYS A 54 -8.84 0.95 -3.68
C LYS A 54 -10.12 0.12 -3.83
N LEU A 55 -10.39 -0.79 -2.88
CA LEU A 55 -11.59 -1.64 -2.90
C LEU A 55 -12.88 -0.92 -2.49
N TRP A 56 -12.79 0.24 -1.84
CA TRP A 56 -13.95 0.98 -1.32
C TRP A 56 -13.94 2.47 -1.67
N LEU A 57 -12.92 2.95 -2.39
CA LEU A 57 -12.89 4.27 -2.97
C LEU A 57 -13.59 4.29 -4.33
N THR A 58 -14.20 5.43 -4.68
CA THR A 58 -14.62 5.70 -6.06
C THR A 58 -13.40 5.98 -6.95
N SER A 59 -13.59 5.91 -8.26
CA SER A 59 -12.54 6.24 -9.24
C SER A 59 -11.99 7.66 -9.03
N ASP A 60 -12.86 8.62 -8.76
CA ASP A 60 -12.46 10.03 -8.58
C ASP A 60 -11.69 10.24 -7.27
N GLN A 61 -12.14 9.61 -6.18
CA GLN A 61 -11.44 9.63 -4.89
C GLN A 61 -10.05 9.00 -5.02
N ALA A 62 -9.95 7.83 -5.67
CA ALA A 62 -8.67 7.16 -5.89
C ALA A 62 -7.73 8.03 -6.74
N THR A 63 -8.25 8.67 -7.79
CA THR A 63 -7.47 9.58 -8.65
C THR A 63 -6.94 10.77 -7.86
N SER A 64 -7.79 11.40 -7.03
CA SER A 64 -7.40 12.51 -6.16
C SER A 64 -6.27 12.12 -5.20
N LEU A 65 -6.38 10.97 -4.52
CA LEU A 65 -5.36 10.49 -3.59
C LEU A 65 -4.06 10.10 -4.29
N ASN A 66 -4.12 9.50 -5.48
CA ASN A 66 -2.92 9.21 -6.28
C ASN A 66 -2.21 10.51 -6.69
N ALA A 67 -2.94 11.57 -7.02
CA ALA A 67 -2.33 12.87 -7.33
C ALA A 67 -1.60 13.48 -6.12
N LEU A 68 -2.16 13.36 -4.91
CA LEU A 68 -1.48 13.77 -3.67
C LEU A 68 -0.22 12.93 -3.42
N GLN A 69 -0.32 11.62 -3.62
CA GLN A 69 0.81 10.71 -3.48
C GLN A 69 1.95 11.04 -4.45
N LEU A 70 1.63 11.37 -5.72
CA LEU A 70 2.63 11.77 -6.73
C LEU A 70 3.31 13.10 -6.39
N LYS A 71 2.60 14.02 -5.73
CA LYS A 71 3.15 15.27 -5.20
C LYS A 71 3.98 15.08 -3.92
N GLY A 72 3.97 13.88 -3.33
CA GLY A 72 4.63 13.60 -2.06
C GLY A 72 3.87 14.11 -0.83
N ASP A 73 2.59 14.50 -0.98
CA ASP A 73 1.75 14.97 0.12
C ASP A 73 1.15 13.78 0.89
N THR A 74 1.97 13.21 1.76
CA THR A 74 1.64 12.03 2.57
C THR A 74 0.52 12.28 3.56
N ASP A 75 0.51 13.45 4.19
CA ASP A 75 -0.49 13.85 5.18
C ASP A 75 -1.84 14.08 4.51
N GLY A 76 -1.84 14.71 3.33
CA GLY A 76 -3.03 14.87 2.50
C GLY A 76 -3.64 13.52 2.11
N VAL A 77 -2.81 12.54 1.73
CA VAL A 77 -3.29 11.17 1.42
C VAL A 77 -3.95 10.55 2.63
N VAL A 78 -3.31 10.57 3.81
CA VAL A 78 -3.85 9.93 5.02
C VAL A 78 -5.12 10.61 5.50
N ARG A 79 -5.15 11.95 5.47
CA ARG A 79 -6.35 12.72 5.81
C ARG A 79 -7.51 12.37 4.88
N GLY A 80 -7.28 12.43 3.56
CA GLY A 80 -8.29 12.08 2.57
C GLY A 80 -8.79 10.65 2.71
N LEU A 81 -7.90 9.68 2.95
CA LEU A 81 -8.31 8.29 3.25
C LEU A 81 -9.20 8.20 4.48
N THR A 82 -8.86 8.91 5.55
CA THR A 82 -9.64 8.93 6.80
C THR A 82 -11.01 9.54 6.58
N ASP A 83 -11.08 10.65 5.85
CA ASP A 83 -12.33 11.35 5.57
C ASP A 83 -13.26 10.54 4.67
N PHE A 84 -12.73 9.96 3.57
CA PHE A 84 -13.51 9.09 2.70
C PHE A 84 -14.01 7.85 3.43
N TYR A 85 -13.17 7.25 4.28
CA TYR A 85 -13.56 6.11 5.10
C TYR A 85 -14.71 6.47 6.06
N ARG A 86 -14.62 7.61 6.75
CA ARG A 86 -15.67 8.09 7.67
C ARG A 86 -16.98 8.40 6.96
N GLY A 87 -16.91 8.89 5.73
CA GLY A 87 -18.07 9.19 4.88
C GLY A 87 -18.76 7.97 4.27
N LEU A 88 -18.20 6.76 4.40
CA LEU A 88 -18.84 5.55 3.90
C LEU A 88 -20.11 5.23 4.69
N ARG A 89 -21.19 4.92 3.97
CA ARG A 89 -22.45 4.44 4.56
C ARG A 89 -22.33 3.01 5.11
N ASP A 90 -21.68 2.13 4.36
CA ASP A 90 -21.33 0.78 4.80
C ASP A 90 -19.81 0.65 4.91
N LYS A 91 -19.34 0.45 6.14
CA LYS A 91 -17.92 0.34 6.46
C LYS A 91 -17.48 -1.10 6.67
N SER A 92 -18.36 -2.10 6.56
CA SER A 92 -18.06 -3.50 6.92
C SER A 92 -16.83 -4.06 6.19
N ARG A 93 -16.78 -3.95 4.86
CA ARG A 93 -15.65 -4.42 4.05
C ARG A 93 -14.43 -3.52 4.22
N ALA A 94 -14.64 -2.21 4.27
CA ALA A 94 -13.58 -1.23 4.40
C ALA A 94 -12.82 -1.39 5.73
N SER A 95 -13.55 -1.54 6.84
CA SER A 95 -13.01 -1.70 8.19
C SER A 95 -12.17 -2.98 8.29
N LEU A 96 -12.67 -4.12 7.81
CA LEU A 96 -11.91 -5.38 7.79
C LEU A 96 -10.60 -5.25 7.02
N ARG A 97 -10.66 -4.56 5.86
CA ARG A 97 -9.48 -4.37 5.02
C ARG A 97 -8.47 -3.45 5.68
N VAL A 98 -8.90 -2.29 6.17
CA VAL A 98 -8.05 -1.34 6.91
C VAL A 98 -7.43 -2.03 8.14
N GLN A 99 -8.20 -2.73 8.96
CA GLN A 99 -7.68 -3.46 10.13
C GLN A 99 -6.64 -4.52 9.74
N SER A 100 -6.86 -5.26 8.64
CA SER A 100 -5.88 -6.24 8.15
C SER A 100 -4.56 -5.57 7.77
N THR A 101 -4.63 -4.41 7.10
CA THR A 101 -3.46 -3.65 6.69
C THR A 101 -2.78 -2.96 7.87
N CYS A 102 -3.53 -2.44 8.86
CA CYS A 102 -2.99 -1.87 10.09
C CYS A 102 -2.18 -2.91 10.84
N ARG A 103 -2.70 -4.14 10.97
CA ARG A 103 -1.98 -5.24 11.63
C ARG A 103 -0.68 -5.59 10.93
N ALA A 104 -0.69 -5.70 9.60
CA ALA A 104 0.51 -5.99 8.82
C ALA A 104 1.56 -4.87 8.93
N ILE A 105 1.14 -3.61 8.92
CA ILE A 105 2.05 -2.48 9.10
C ILE A 105 2.61 -2.45 10.53
N LEU A 106 1.79 -2.67 11.55
CA LEU A 106 2.23 -2.71 12.93
C LEU A 106 3.17 -3.90 13.20
N SER A 107 2.92 -5.07 12.61
CA SER A 107 3.79 -6.24 12.81
C SER A 107 5.20 -5.99 12.26
N ASP A 108 5.32 -5.22 11.18
CA ASP A 108 6.62 -4.81 10.63
C ASP A 108 7.39 -3.87 11.57
N GLU A 109 6.70 -3.09 12.40
CA GLU A 109 7.29 -2.03 13.23
C GLU A 109 7.53 -2.43 14.69
N VAL A 110 6.57 -3.13 15.32
CA VAL A 110 6.62 -3.51 16.74
C VAL A 110 6.76 -5.02 16.96
N GLY A 111 6.83 -5.79 15.88
CA GLY A 111 6.92 -7.25 15.92
C GLY A 111 5.56 -7.95 16.07
N GLN A 112 5.58 -9.26 15.81
CA GLN A 112 4.37 -10.05 15.67
C GLN A 112 3.60 -10.26 16.99
N GLY A 113 4.31 -10.39 18.12
CA GLY A 113 3.69 -10.67 19.42
C GLY A 113 2.67 -9.62 19.88
N GLY A 114 2.94 -8.33 19.64
CA GLY A 114 2.00 -7.25 20.00
C GLY A 114 0.71 -7.27 19.15
N VAL A 115 0.83 -7.68 17.90
CA VAL A 115 -0.30 -7.77 16.96
C VAL A 115 -1.12 -9.04 17.20
N GLU A 116 -0.49 -10.15 17.56
CA GLU A 116 -1.18 -11.41 17.89
C GLU A 116 -2.12 -11.26 19.09
N GLU A 117 -1.71 -10.49 20.10
CA GLU A 117 -2.58 -10.19 21.23
C GLU A 117 -3.83 -9.40 20.78
N LEU A 118 -3.66 -8.42 19.88
CA LEU A 118 -4.78 -7.66 19.31
C LEU A 118 -5.72 -8.57 18.50
N VAL A 119 -5.19 -9.57 17.79
CA VAL A 119 -6.00 -10.59 17.10
C VAL A 119 -6.73 -11.49 18.10
N SER A 120 -6.06 -11.91 19.16
CA SER A 120 -6.65 -12.73 20.23
C SER A 120 -7.80 -11.99 20.92
N MET A 121 -7.63 -10.71 21.26
CA MET A 121 -8.69 -9.88 21.85
C MET A 121 -9.90 -9.79 20.93
N LYS A 122 -9.68 -9.60 19.62
CA LYS A 122 -10.77 -9.56 18.65
C LYS A 122 -11.50 -10.90 18.56
N ALA A 123 -10.77 -12.02 18.59
CA ALA A 123 -11.36 -13.37 18.58
C ALA A 123 -12.17 -13.67 19.86
N LYS A 124 -11.72 -13.12 21.00
CA LYS A 124 -12.42 -13.22 22.30
C LYS A 124 -13.59 -12.24 22.44
N VAL A 125 -13.90 -11.46 21.41
CA VAL A 125 -15.03 -10.51 21.42
C VAL A 125 -14.87 -9.47 22.55
N VAL A 126 -13.63 -9.06 22.80
CA VAL A 126 -13.31 -7.99 23.76
C VAL A 126 -13.99 -6.68 23.32
N PRO A 127 -14.51 -5.86 24.25
CA PRO A 127 -15.14 -4.58 23.92
C PRO A 127 -14.21 -3.66 23.11
N THR A 128 -14.81 -2.96 22.15
CA THR A 128 -14.15 -2.00 21.26
C THR A 128 -13.20 -1.00 21.95
N PRO A 129 -13.55 -0.35 23.08
CA PRO A 129 -12.62 0.59 23.74
C PRO A 129 -11.32 -0.08 24.20
N GLU A 130 -11.36 -1.33 24.64
CA GLU A 130 -10.15 -2.07 25.04
C GLU A 130 -9.28 -2.44 23.82
N LEU A 131 -9.91 -2.82 22.70
CA LEU A 131 -9.21 -3.04 21.44
C LEU A 131 -8.50 -1.77 20.94
N VAL A 132 -9.18 -0.63 21.02
CA VAL A 132 -8.63 0.68 20.63
C VAL A 132 -7.50 1.09 21.58
N ALA A 133 -7.65 0.88 22.89
CA ALA A 133 -6.59 1.14 23.85
C ALA A 133 -5.33 0.31 23.56
N LYS A 134 -5.51 -0.98 23.24
CA LYS A 134 -4.39 -1.84 22.83
C LYS A 134 -3.74 -1.36 21.55
N LEU A 135 -4.54 -1.02 20.54
CA LEU A 135 -4.06 -0.47 19.27
C LEU A 135 -3.22 0.80 19.49
N ASN A 136 -3.72 1.74 20.29
CA ASN A 136 -3.00 2.96 20.64
C ASN A 136 -1.69 2.68 21.39
N SER A 137 -1.68 1.67 22.27
CA SER A 137 -0.45 1.21 22.94
C SER A 137 0.59 0.66 21.94
N LEU A 138 0.16 -0.03 20.88
CA LEU A 138 1.07 -0.47 19.81
C LEU A 138 1.62 0.72 19.03
N PHE A 139 0.77 1.68 18.63
CA PHE A 139 1.22 2.91 17.96
C PHE A 139 2.17 3.75 18.83
N GLY A 140 1.99 3.77 20.15
CA GLY A 140 2.90 4.46 21.07
C GLY A 140 4.32 3.88 21.10
N LYS A 141 4.54 2.67 20.57
CA LYS A 141 5.87 2.04 20.44
C LYS A 141 6.51 2.26 19.07
N VAL A 142 5.75 2.77 18.11
CA VAL A 142 6.20 3.02 16.74
C VAL A 142 7.06 4.29 16.69
N ARG A 143 8.19 4.22 15.98
CA ARG A 143 9.08 5.38 15.75
C ARG A 143 8.90 6.01 14.37
N ASN A 144 8.27 5.30 13.45
CA ASN A 144 8.04 5.72 12.07
C ASN A 144 6.83 6.66 11.98
N SER A 145 7.07 7.92 11.60
CA SER A 145 6.03 8.95 11.47
C SER A 145 4.93 8.59 10.48
N ASP A 146 5.24 7.86 9.40
CA ASP A 146 4.25 7.44 8.39
C ASP A 146 3.24 6.45 8.98
N VAL A 147 3.72 5.62 9.91
CA VAL A 147 2.91 4.62 10.60
C VAL A 147 2.08 5.32 11.68
N THR A 148 2.65 6.27 12.42
CA THR A 148 1.86 7.10 13.35
C THR A 148 0.80 7.90 12.59
N ALA A 149 1.09 8.40 11.39
CA ALA A 149 0.14 9.18 10.59
C ALA A 149 -1.14 8.40 10.29
N ILE A 150 -1.05 7.09 9.98
CA ILE A 150 -2.23 6.26 9.68
C ILE A 150 -3.05 5.85 10.91
N GLN A 151 -2.60 6.18 12.13
CA GLN A 151 -3.28 5.82 13.37
C GLN A 151 -4.77 6.22 13.41
N PRO A 152 -5.18 7.44 13.01
CA PRO A 152 -6.60 7.84 13.06
C PRO A 152 -7.50 6.96 12.19
N LEU A 153 -7.01 6.56 11.01
CA LEU A 153 -7.73 5.65 10.11
C LEU A 153 -7.83 4.25 10.72
N CYS A 154 -6.75 3.76 11.32
CA CYS A 154 -6.75 2.48 12.03
C CYS A 154 -7.73 2.47 13.21
N VAL A 155 -7.69 3.50 14.05
CA VAL A 155 -8.61 3.65 15.18
C VAL A 155 -10.06 3.67 14.71
N ALA A 156 -10.39 4.49 13.71
CA ALA A 156 -11.74 4.54 13.13
C ALA A 156 -12.20 3.16 12.62
N ALA A 157 -11.30 2.41 11.98
CA ALA A 157 -11.61 1.07 11.50
C ALA A 157 -11.85 0.05 12.64
N TYR A 158 -11.16 0.18 13.77
CA TYR A 158 -11.40 -0.68 14.94
C TYR A 158 -12.65 -0.25 15.72
N GLU A 159 -12.97 1.04 15.77
CA GLU A 159 -14.22 1.55 16.36
C GLU A 159 -15.46 1.11 15.57
N ASP A 160 -15.39 1.21 14.25
CA ASP A 160 -16.44 0.75 13.34
C ASP A 160 -16.48 -0.78 13.19
N SER A 161 -15.49 -1.49 13.75
CA SER A 161 -15.48 -2.96 13.86
C SER A 161 -16.58 -3.40 14.81
N HIS A 162 -17.81 -3.43 14.31
CA HIS A 162 -18.88 -4.18 14.93
C HIS A 162 -18.42 -5.63 14.96
N VAL A 163 -17.81 -6.06 16.05
CA VAL A 163 -17.83 -7.47 16.39
C VAL A 163 -19.32 -7.75 16.51
N PRO A 164 -19.91 -8.59 15.66
CA PRO A 164 -21.26 -9.05 15.90
C PRO A 164 -21.14 -9.94 17.13
N THR A 165 -21.19 -9.34 18.31
CA THR A 165 -21.46 -10.09 19.51
C THR A 165 -22.88 -10.61 19.31
N ALA A 166 -23.16 -11.84 19.74
CA ALA A 166 -24.51 -12.39 19.69
C ALA A 166 -25.55 -11.55 20.48
N ASN A 167 -25.10 -10.46 21.12
CA ASN A 167 -25.88 -9.54 21.94
C ASN A 167 -25.91 -8.10 21.39
N ASP A 168 -25.60 -7.87 20.11
CA ASP A 168 -25.79 -6.56 19.47
C ASP A 168 -27.30 -6.31 19.23
N SER A 169 -27.98 -5.86 20.29
CA SER A 169 -29.41 -5.56 20.33
C SER A 169 -29.85 -4.58 19.24
N GLN A 170 -28.94 -3.70 18.78
CA GLN A 170 -29.21 -2.72 17.75
C GLN A 170 -29.18 -3.32 16.34
N ARG A 171 -28.37 -4.36 16.13
CA ARG A 171 -28.38 -5.16 14.91
C ARG A 171 -29.61 -6.08 14.88
N LEU A 172 -29.95 -6.72 16.00
CA LEU A 172 -31.18 -7.51 16.11
C LEU A 172 -32.41 -6.65 15.82
N ARG A 173 -32.47 -5.44 16.40
CA ARG A 173 -33.55 -4.48 16.16
C ARG A 173 -33.67 -4.08 14.69
N ARG A 174 -32.55 -3.76 14.02
CA ARG A 174 -32.55 -3.47 12.58
C ARG A 174 -32.98 -4.67 11.74
N HIS A 175 -32.58 -5.89 12.09
CA HIS A 175 -33.05 -7.09 11.39
C HIS A 175 -34.55 -7.34 11.59
N VAL A 176 -35.06 -7.12 12.81
CA VAL A 176 -36.50 -7.22 13.10
C VAL A 176 -37.29 -6.13 12.38
N GLU A 177 -36.82 -4.88 12.39
CA GLU A 177 -37.46 -3.76 11.69
C GLU A 177 -37.49 -3.99 10.17
N ASN A 178 -36.39 -4.47 9.59
CA ASN A 178 -36.34 -4.79 8.16
C ASN A 178 -37.18 -6.03 7.80
N ALA A 179 -37.29 -7.02 8.69
CA ALA A 179 -38.15 -8.18 8.49
C ALA A 179 -39.64 -7.86 8.65
N ALA A 180 -39.98 -6.85 9.47
CA ALA A 180 -41.35 -6.36 9.64
C ALA A 180 -41.82 -5.43 8.51
N ALA A 181 -40.89 -4.90 7.71
CA ALA A 181 -41.18 -4.00 6.58
C ALA A 181 -41.24 -4.72 5.21
N ALA A 182 -41.05 -6.05 5.18
CA ALA A 182 -41.15 -6.91 4.00
C ALA A 182 -42.46 -7.71 4.03
#